data_AF-A0A098BJC0-F1
#
_entry.id   AF-A0A098BJC0-F1
#
_cell.length_a   1.000
_cell.length_b   1.000
_cell.length_c   1.000
_cell.angle_alpha   90.00
_cell.angle_beta   90.00
_cell.angle_gamma   90.00
#
_symmetry.space_group_name_H-M   'P 1'
#
loop_
_entity.id
_entity.type
_entity.pdbx_description
1 polymer ?
#
loop_
_entity_poly.entity_id
_entity_poly.type
_entity_poly.pdbx_seq_one_letter_code
_entity_poly.pdbx_strand_id
1 'polypeptide(L)'
;MHNGEILGFREIKRELMMAVDPSLYPDVAGTTDSEVLFFLALTFGLRDDPFTAVGRAVGMVEKVARDRGIDDPVQMTVATTAGDTIWVFRYSTEGRTRSLFYSTEVAKLRELHPEVEMFHRLGIDTRFVVSEPLRDLPGAWNEMPESSAAVVGPAGNDIRPFRPLEPV
;
A
#
# COMPACT_ATOMS: atom_id res chain seq x y z
N MET A 1 3.30 2.36 5.59
CA MET A 1 3.09 3.75 5.11
C MET A 1 1.87 3.80 4.21
N HIS A 2 1.17 4.93 4.20
CA HIS A 2 0.02 5.21 3.36
C HIS A 2 0.18 6.62 2.79
N ASN A 3 0.02 6.78 1.48
CA ASN A 3 -0.08 8.07 0.82
C ASN A 3 -1.40 8.08 0.04
N GLY A 4 -2.31 8.93 0.49
CA GLY A 4 -3.69 8.84 0.10
C GLY A 4 -4.58 9.61 1.05
N GLU A 5 -5.87 9.34 0.96
CA GLU A 5 -6.91 9.90 1.82
C GLU A 5 -8.10 8.94 1.85
N ILE A 6 -8.72 8.83 3.02
CA ILE A 6 -10.10 8.35 3.15
C ILE A 6 -11.04 9.56 3.21
N LEU A 7 -11.78 9.82 2.15
CA LEU A 7 -12.73 10.94 2.07
C LEU A 7 -13.86 10.73 3.08
N GLY A 8 -14.24 11.80 3.78
CA GLY A 8 -15.26 11.73 4.83
C GLY A 8 -14.86 10.86 6.03
N PHE A 9 -13.54 10.69 6.25
CA PHE A 9 -13.04 9.85 7.35
C PHE A 9 -13.62 10.25 8.71
N ARG A 10 -13.82 11.54 9.00
CA ARG A 10 -14.34 11.97 10.31
C ARG A 10 -15.75 11.46 10.57
N GLU A 11 -16.56 11.38 9.53
CA GLU A 11 -17.95 10.93 9.55
C GLU A 11 -18.06 9.41 9.73
N ILE A 12 -17.09 8.65 9.22
CA ILE A 12 -17.08 7.17 9.28
C ILE A 12 -16.11 6.59 10.31
N LYS A 13 -15.26 7.42 10.93
CA LYS A 13 -14.20 6.99 11.84
C LYS A 13 -14.73 6.10 12.96
N ARG A 14 -15.87 6.43 13.55
CA ARG A 14 -16.43 5.67 14.68
C ARG A 14 -16.72 4.23 14.27
N GLU A 15 -17.40 4.03 13.15
CA GLU A 15 -17.75 2.73 12.61
C GLU A 15 -16.50 1.93 12.22
N LEU A 16 -15.50 2.57 11.62
CA LEU A 16 -14.22 1.93 11.32
C LEU A 16 -13.48 1.51 12.58
N MET A 17 -13.43 2.36 13.61
CA MET A 17 -12.79 2.04 14.89
C MET A 17 -13.51 0.90 15.64
N MET A 18 -14.84 0.79 15.51
CA MET A 18 -15.62 -0.30 16.07
C MET A 18 -15.37 -1.65 15.36
N ALA A 19 -14.85 -1.60 14.14
CA ALA A 19 -14.49 -2.79 13.37
C ALA A 19 -13.03 -3.25 13.60
N VAL A 20 -12.21 -2.44 14.27
CA VAL A 20 -10.87 -2.84 14.71
C VAL A 20 -11.02 -3.89 15.81
N ASP A 21 -10.19 -4.94 15.75
CA ASP A 21 -10.13 -5.98 16.77
C ASP A 21 -10.00 -5.34 18.17
N PRO A 22 -10.87 -5.68 19.14
CA PRO A 22 -10.82 -5.09 20.48
C PRO A 22 -9.46 -5.22 21.19
N SER A 23 -8.67 -6.25 20.86
CA SER A 23 -7.34 -6.46 21.41
C SER A 23 -6.28 -5.50 20.83
N LEU A 24 -6.50 -4.99 19.61
CA LEU A 24 -5.64 -4.03 18.94
C LEU A 24 -6.05 -2.57 19.20
N TYR A 25 -7.30 -2.32 19.59
CA TYR A 25 -7.82 -0.99 19.85
C TYR A 25 -6.97 -0.15 20.83
N PRO A 26 -6.44 -0.70 21.95
CA PRO A 26 -5.60 0.06 22.87
C PRO A 26 -4.28 0.56 22.27
N ASP A 27 -3.82 -0.06 21.17
CA ASP A 27 -2.57 0.31 20.50
C ASP A 27 -2.77 1.46 19.48
N VAL A 28 -4.02 1.85 19.20
CA VAL A 28 -4.32 3.00 18.33
C VAL A 28 -4.02 4.29 19.09
N ALA A 29 -2.95 4.99 18.69
CA ALA A 29 -2.44 6.14 19.43
C ALA A 29 -2.87 7.48 18.80
N GLY A 30 -3.03 7.52 17.49
CA GLY A 30 -3.34 8.73 16.75
C GLY A 30 -4.78 8.79 16.25
N THR A 31 -4.98 9.72 15.31
CA THR A 31 -6.31 10.04 14.77
C THR A 31 -6.34 10.06 13.25
N THR A 32 -5.32 9.52 12.60
CA THR A 32 -5.20 9.53 11.15
C THR A 32 -6.01 8.40 10.52
N ASP A 33 -6.49 8.63 9.31
CA ASP A 33 -7.10 7.60 8.46
C ASP A 33 -6.14 6.43 8.20
N SER A 34 -4.87 6.75 7.99
CA SER A 34 -3.78 5.85 7.69
C SER A 34 -3.55 4.83 8.80
N GLU A 35 -3.57 5.27 10.05
CA GLU A 35 -3.43 4.40 11.22
C GLU A 35 -4.66 3.49 11.39
N VAL A 36 -5.87 4.04 11.25
CA VAL A 36 -7.09 3.22 11.32
C VAL A 36 -7.13 2.17 10.22
N LEU A 37 -6.74 2.54 8.98
CA LEU A 37 -6.64 1.60 7.87
C LEU A 37 -5.62 0.48 8.16
N PHE A 38 -4.48 0.82 8.78
CA PHE A 38 -3.49 -0.17 9.18
C PHE A 38 -4.03 -1.14 10.24
N PHE A 39 -4.73 -0.64 11.25
CA PHE A 39 -5.34 -1.49 12.29
C PHE A 39 -6.50 -2.34 11.78
N LEU A 40 -7.28 -1.84 10.82
CA LEU A 40 -8.26 -2.66 10.09
C LEU A 40 -7.56 -3.78 9.31
N ALA A 41 -6.48 -3.48 8.60
CA ALA A 41 -5.72 -4.52 7.91
C ALA A 41 -5.15 -5.56 8.89
N LEU A 42 -4.60 -5.14 10.04
CA LEU A 42 -4.17 -6.08 11.10
C LEU A 42 -5.32 -6.97 11.58
N THR A 43 -6.49 -6.38 11.81
CA THR A 43 -7.72 -7.10 12.19
C THR A 43 -8.10 -8.14 11.15
N PHE A 44 -7.93 -7.83 9.87
CA PHE A 44 -8.25 -8.73 8.76
C PHE A 44 -7.12 -9.68 8.35
N GLY A 45 -6.04 -9.78 9.14
CA GLY A 45 -4.98 -10.78 8.94
C GLY A 45 -3.75 -10.29 8.17
N LEU A 46 -3.39 -9.00 8.27
CA LEU A 46 -2.23 -8.42 7.56
C LEU A 46 -0.91 -9.17 7.80
N ARG A 47 -0.77 -9.85 8.95
CA ARG A 47 0.43 -10.63 9.27
C ARG A 47 0.54 -11.93 8.48
N ASP A 48 -0.60 -12.50 8.09
CA ASP A 48 -0.69 -13.82 7.47
C ASP A 48 -0.96 -13.72 5.96
N ASP A 49 -1.91 -12.88 5.56
CA ASP A 49 -2.28 -12.63 4.15
C ASP A 49 -2.47 -11.12 3.90
N PRO A 50 -1.39 -10.39 3.59
CA PRO A 50 -1.44 -8.96 3.33
C PRO A 50 -2.41 -8.56 2.21
N PHE A 51 -2.54 -9.38 1.17
CA PHE A 51 -3.39 -9.06 0.03
C PHE A 51 -4.87 -9.08 0.40
N THR A 52 -5.30 -10.18 1.04
CA THR A 52 -6.68 -10.33 1.51
C THR A 52 -6.99 -9.32 2.62
N ALA A 53 -6.06 -9.10 3.54
CA ALA A 53 -6.24 -8.20 4.67
C ALA A 53 -6.46 -6.75 4.23
N VAL A 54 -5.60 -6.24 3.33
CA VAL A 54 -5.77 -4.88 2.78
C VAL A 54 -7.02 -4.81 1.91
N GLY A 55 -7.33 -5.85 1.12
CA GLY A 55 -8.57 -5.92 0.36
C GLY A 55 -9.82 -5.76 1.24
N ARG A 56 -9.88 -6.47 2.38
CA ARG A 56 -10.97 -6.38 3.36
C ARG A 56 -11.01 -5.05 4.11
N ALA A 57 -9.84 -4.51 4.47
CA ALA A 57 -9.75 -3.20 5.12
C ALA A 57 -10.37 -2.11 4.23
N VAL A 58 -10.00 -2.09 2.94
CA VAL A 58 -10.57 -1.16 1.97
C VAL A 58 -12.06 -1.41 1.76
N GLY A 59 -12.49 -2.66 1.61
CA GLY A 59 -13.92 -2.95 1.45
C GLY A 59 -14.76 -2.56 2.66
N MET A 60 -14.21 -2.62 3.87
CA MET A 60 -14.86 -2.07 5.07
C MET A 60 -15.02 -0.56 4.99
N VAL A 61 -13.97 0.17 4.55
CA VAL A 61 -14.04 1.62 4.34
C VAL A 61 -15.12 1.97 3.31
N GLU A 62 -15.12 1.31 2.15
CA GLU A 62 -16.11 1.57 1.09
C GLU A 62 -17.53 1.25 1.51
N LYS A 63 -17.73 0.16 2.26
CA LYS A 63 -19.03 -0.22 2.79
C LYS A 63 -19.59 0.85 3.73
N VAL A 64 -18.80 1.28 4.72
CA VAL A 64 -19.24 2.28 5.69
C VAL A 64 -19.47 3.64 5.04
N ALA A 65 -18.61 4.03 4.10
CA ALA A 65 -18.77 5.25 3.32
C ALA A 65 -20.06 5.27 2.50
N ARG A 66 -20.36 4.14 1.83
CA ARG A 66 -21.62 3.97 1.08
C ARG A 66 -22.85 4.14 1.96
N ASP A 67 -22.84 3.59 3.18
CA ASP A 67 -23.93 3.75 4.15
C ASP A 67 -24.12 5.20 4.62
N ARG A 68 -23.10 6.05 4.43
CA ARG A 68 -23.13 7.49 4.71
C ARG A 68 -23.32 8.36 3.47
N GLY A 69 -23.47 7.76 2.28
CA GLY A 69 -23.60 8.49 1.01
C GLY A 69 -22.33 9.25 0.62
N ILE A 70 -21.15 8.75 1.02
CA ILE A 70 -19.86 9.29 0.61
C ILE A 70 -19.41 8.51 -0.62
N ASP A 71 -19.40 9.18 -1.76
CA ASP A 71 -18.88 8.65 -3.01
C ASP A 71 -17.34 8.71 -3.03
N ASP A 72 -16.74 7.75 -3.73
CA ASP A 72 -15.30 7.70 -3.97
C ASP A 72 -14.39 7.82 -2.72
N PRO A 73 -14.64 7.03 -1.66
CA PRO A 73 -14.06 7.27 -0.35
C PRO A 73 -12.57 6.95 -0.26
N VAL A 74 -11.99 6.16 -1.16
CA VAL A 74 -10.62 5.66 -1.02
C VAL A 74 -9.74 6.19 -2.12
N GLN A 75 -8.59 6.75 -1.75
CA GLN A 75 -7.45 6.96 -2.61
C GLN A 75 -6.21 6.53 -1.83
N MET A 76 -5.48 5.51 -2.28
CA MET A 76 -4.37 4.97 -1.50
C MET A 76 -3.22 4.43 -2.37
N THR A 77 -2.02 4.78 -1.94
CA THR A 77 -0.81 4.01 -2.20
C THR A 77 -0.26 3.55 -0.86
N VAL A 78 -0.08 2.25 -0.69
CA VAL A 78 0.36 1.65 0.57
C VAL A 78 1.64 0.87 0.32
N ALA A 79 2.58 0.98 1.26
CA ALA A 79 3.67 0.03 1.38
C ALA A 79 3.75 -0.47 2.83
N THR A 80 3.81 -1.79 3.00
CA THR A 80 3.92 -2.46 4.30
C THR A 80 4.97 -3.56 4.22
N THR A 81 5.52 -3.96 5.37
CA THR A 81 6.62 -4.91 5.43
C THR A 81 6.61 -5.73 6.71
N ALA A 82 7.16 -6.94 6.62
CA ALA A 82 7.47 -7.83 7.73
C ALA A 82 8.99 -7.89 8.02
N GLY A 83 9.77 -7.01 7.38
CA GLY A 83 11.22 -6.89 7.54
C GLY A 83 11.99 -7.23 6.27
N ASP A 84 11.75 -8.41 5.69
CA ASP A 84 12.44 -8.91 4.50
C ASP A 84 11.70 -8.70 3.18
N THR A 85 10.38 -8.48 3.27
CA THR A 85 9.46 -8.45 2.14
C THR A 85 8.61 -7.18 2.21
N ILE A 86 8.41 -6.52 1.07
CA ILE A 86 7.56 -5.34 0.97
C ILE A 86 6.31 -5.70 0.16
N TRP A 87 5.13 -5.41 0.69
CA TRP A 87 3.88 -5.45 -0.05
C TRP A 87 3.45 -4.05 -0.38
N VAL A 88 3.05 -3.84 -1.63
CA VAL A 88 2.61 -2.56 -2.16
C VAL A 88 1.21 -2.65 -2.74
N PHE A 89 0.46 -1.56 -2.62
CA PHE A 89 -0.92 -1.47 -3.11
C PHE A 89 -1.11 -0.10 -3.75
N ARG A 90 -1.73 -0.05 -4.92
CA ARG A 90 -2.16 1.16 -5.62
C ARG A 90 -3.63 1.02 -5.97
N TYR A 91 -4.49 1.80 -5.32
CA TYR A 91 -5.93 1.73 -5.53
C TYR A 91 -6.64 3.04 -5.14
N SER A 92 -7.68 3.38 -5.91
CA SER A 92 -8.68 4.38 -5.54
C SER A 92 -10.03 3.95 -6.07
N THR A 93 -11.10 4.37 -5.39
CA THR A 93 -12.46 4.08 -5.83
C THR A 93 -12.72 4.70 -7.22
N GLU A 94 -12.19 5.90 -7.49
CA GLU A 94 -12.34 6.58 -8.79
C GLU A 94 -11.53 5.96 -9.94
N GLY A 95 -10.59 5.04 -9.67
CA GLY A 95 -9.67 4.51 -10.67
C GLY A 95 -8.64 5.52 -11.20
N ARG A 96 -8.40 6.60 -10.44
CA ARG A 96 -7.42 7.66 -10.73
C ARG A 96 -6.46 7.82 -9.56
N THR A 97 -5.73 6.75 -9.24
CA THR A 97 -4.87 6.72 -8.05
C THR A 97 -3.58 7.49 -8.27
N ARG A 98 -3.07 8.13 -7.21
CA ARG A 98 -1.68 8.61 -7.13
C ARG A 98 -0.68 7.54 -7.59
N SER A 99 0.41 8.01 -8.18
CA SER A 99 1.46 7.12 -8.68
C SER A 99 2.18 6.42 -7.54
N LEU A 100 2.65 5.21 -7.85
CA LEU A 100 3.55 4.43 -7.01
C LEU A 100 4.55 3.76 -7.93
N PHE A 101 5.83 3.86 -7.62
CA PHE A 101 6.91 3.27 -8.39
C PHE A 101 7.69 2.31 -7.51
N TYR A 102 8.20 1.25 -8.13
CA TYR A 102 9.21 0.39 -7.53
C TYR A 102 10.45 0.35 -8.41
N SER A 103 11.61 0.20 -7.77
CA SER A 103 12.87 0.11 -8.50
C SER A 103 12.99 -1.22 -9.25
N THR A 104 13.58 -1.17 -10.44
CA THR A 104 14.22 -2.33 -11.05
C THR A 104 15.28 -2.91 -10.11
N GLU A 105 15.58 -4.19 -10.26
CA GLU A 105 16.55 -4.87 -9.40
C GLU A 105 17.93 -4.19 -9.45
N VAL A 106 18.57 -4.04 -8.28
CA VAL A 106 19.87 -3.36 -8.17
C VAL A 106 20.94 -4.03 -9.04
N ALA A 107 20.89 -5.35 -9.20
CA ALA A 107 21.77 -6.07 -10.14
C ALA A 107 21.72 -5.48 -11.54
N LYS A 108 20.51 -5.35 -12.09
CA LYS A 108 20.25 -4.82 -13.43
C LYS A 108 20.50 -3.32 -13.50
N LEU A 109 20.23 -2.57 -12.43
CA LEU A 109 20.57 -1.15 -12.34
C LEU A 109 22.07 -0.88 -12.45
N ARG A 110 22.92 -1.75 -11.87
CA ARG A 110 24.38 -1.62 -12.01
C ARG A 110 24.85 -1.84 -13.44
N GLU A 111 24.18 -2.73 -14.18
CA GLU A 111 24.48 -2.97 -15.60
C GLU A 111 24.00 -1.81 -16.48
N LEU A 112 22.81 -1.27 -16.21
CA LEU A 112 22.22 -0.17 -16.96
C LEU A 112 22.90 1.18 -16.67
N HIS A 113 23.33 1.39 -15.44
CA HIS A 113 23.87 2.65 -14.92
C HIS A 113 25.15 2.42 -14.10
N PRO A 114 26.23 1.88 -14.69
CA PRO A 114 27.47 1.58 -13.98
C PRO A 114 28.14 2.83 -13.39
N GLU A 115 27.85 4.02 -13.94
CA GLU A 115 28.32 5.32 -13.48
C GLU A 115 27.72 5.76 -12.14
N VAL A 116 26.60 5.16 -11.72
CA VAL A 116 25.93 5.54 -10.46
C VAL A 116 26.53 4.76 -9.30
N GLU A 117 27.55 5.35 -8.65
CA GLU A 117 28.28 4.77 -7.50
C GLU A 117 27.37 4.27 -6.36
N MET A 118 26.21 4.89 -6.17
CA MET A 118 25.24 4.48 -5.17
C MET A 118 24.81 3.01 -5.37
N PHE A 119 24.58 2.57 -6.60
CA PHE A 119 24.11 1.20 -6.86
C PHE A 119 25.14 0.14 -6.46
N HIS A 120 26.44 0.46 -6.55
CA HIS A 120 27.53 -0.44 -6.12
C HIS A 120 27.63 -0.58 -4.59
N ARG A 121 27.07 0.36 -3.83
CA ARG A 121 27.05 0.33 -2.35
C ARG A 121 25.82 -0.35 -1.76
N LEU A 122 24.77 -0.56 -2.55
CA LEU A 122 23.54 -1.22 -2.11
C LEU A 122 23.67 -2.75 -2.15
N GLY A 123 22.90 -3.44 -1.33
CA GLY A 123 22.73 -4.89 -1.46
C GLY A 123 22.03 -5.22 -2.78
N ILE A 124 22.33 -6.38 -3.38
CA ILE A 124 21.70 -6.79 -4.64
C ILE A 124 20.19 -7.01 -4.51
N ASP A 125 19.77 -7.36 -3.29
CA ASP A 125 18.39 -7.59 -2.87
C ASP A 125 17.66 -6.30 -2.46
N THR A 126 18.36 -5.15 -2.47
CA THR A 126 17.73 -3.87 -2.14
C THR A 126 16.64 -3.55 -3.17
N ARG A 127 15.53 -3.03 -2.65
CA ARG A 127 14.39 -2.54 -3.41
C ARG A 127 13.97 -1.17 -2.89
N PHE A 128 13.54 -0.30 -3.78
CA PHE A 128 12.96 0.99 -3.45
C PHE A 128 11.49 1.01 -3.88
N VAL A 129 10.67 1.64 -3.04
CA VAL A 129 9.27 1.97 -3.34
C VAL A 129 9.08 3.46 -3.07
N VAL A 130 8.63 4.21 -4.06
CA VAL A 130 8.56 5.68 -4.02
C VAL A 130 7.29 6.18 -4.71
N SER A 131 6.78 7.34 -4.30
CA SER A 131 5.63 7.97 -4.96
C SER A 131 6.02 8.59 -6.32
N GLU A 132 7.27 9.00 -6.46
CA GLU A 132 7.85 9.60 -7.67
C GLU A 132 9.32 9.16 -7.85
N PRO A 133 9.81 8.99 -9.10
CA PRO A 133 11.20 8.66 -9.37
C PRO A 133 12.19 9.65 -8.73
N LEU A 134 13.15 9.14 -7.95
CA LEU A 134 14.14 10.00 -7.27
C LEU A 134 15.10 10.69 -8.25
N ARG A 135 15.31 10.09 -9.42
CA ARG A 135 16.15 10.57 -10.51
C ARG A 135 15.61 10.06 -11.84
N ASP A 136 15.82 10.84 -12.89
CA ASP A 136 15.58 10.42 -14.28
C ASP A 136 16.67 9.43 -14.70
N LEU A 137 16.42 8.15 -14.46
CA LEU A 137 17.29 7.04 -14.80
C LEU A 137 16.50 6.05 -15.66
N PRO A 138 16.74 6.01 -16.99
CA PRO A 138 16.02 5.13 -17.90
C PRO A 138 16.03 3.66 -17.47
N GLY A 139 14.86 3.07 -17.30
CA GLY A 139 14.71 1.66 -16.90
C GLY A 139 14.92 1.41 -15.41
N ALA A 140 15.12 2.44 -14.60
CA ALA A 140 15.30 2.27 -13.16
C ALA A 140 14.00 2.14 -12.36
N TRP A 141 12.91 2.71 -12.88
CA TRP A 141 11.63 2.80 -12.19
C TRP A 141 10.54 2.15 -13.00
N ASN A 142 9.70 1.38 -12.31
CA ASN A 142 8.54 0.73 -12.87
C ASN A 142 7.31 1.31 -12.18
N GLU A 143 6.39 1.88 -12.95
CA GLU A 143 5.13 2.36 -12.39
C GLU A 143 4.23 1.17 -12.06
N MET A 144 3.69 1.16 -10.84
CA MET A 144 2.66 0.20 -10.45
C MET A 144 1.39 0.44 -11.26
N PRO A 145 0.79 -0.58 -11.89
CA PRO A 145 -0.49 -0.41 -12.58
C PRO A 145 -1.60 0.09 -11.65
N GLU A 146 -2.57 0.80 -12.21
CA GLU A 146 -3.80 1.18 -11.50
C GLU A 146 -4.53 -0.05 -10.96
N SER A 147 -5.13 0.06 -9.76
CA SER A 147 -5.87 -1.04 -9.12
C SER A 147 -5.06 -2.35 -9.06
N SER A 148 -3.84 -2.27 -8.55
CA SER A 148 -2.94 -3.41 -8.42
C SER A 148 -2.27 -3.48 -7.06
N ALA A 149 -1.81 -4.67 -6.72
CA ALA A 149 -0.99 -4.94 -5.56
C ALA A 149 0.18 -5.82 -5.96
N ALA A 150 1.30 -5.73 -5.24
CA ALA A 150 2.46 -6.55 -5.53
C ALA A 150 3.26 -6.90 -4.29
N VAL A 151 3.99 -8.01 -4.37
CA VAL A 151 5.17 -8.24 -3.53
C VAL A 151 6.36 -7.63 -4.26
N VAL A 152 7.13 -6.78 -3.59
CA VAL A 152 8.39 -6.24 -4.09
C VAL A 152 9.50 -6.76 -3.19
N GLY A 153 10.31 -7.67 -3.72
CA GLY A 153 11.35 -8.32 -2.93
C GLY A 153 12.49 -8.92 -3.77
N PRO A 154 13.40 -9.64 -3.11
CA PRO A 154 14.56 -10.26 -3.75
C PRO A 154 14.15 -11.33 -4.77
N ALA A 155 13.08 -12.08 -4.47
CA ALA A 155 12.55 -13.14 -5.31
C ALA A 155 11.78 -12.65 -6.56
N GLY A 156 11.75 -11.34 -6.80
CA GLY A 156 11.06 -10.70 -7.93
C GLY A 156 9.81 -9.94 -7.51
N ASN A 157 9.02 -9.56 -8.52
CA ASN A 157 7.79 -8.79 -8.34
C ASN A 157 6.59 -9.62 -8.81
N ASP A 158 5.71 -10.00 -7.88
CA ASP A 158 4.43 -10.65 -8.20
C ASP A 158 3.32 -9.59 -8.18
N ILE A 159 3.05 -9.01 -9.36
CA ILE A 159 1.99 -8.01 -9.54
C ILE A 159 0.68 -8.71 -9.83
N ARG A 160 -0.36 -8.35 -9.09
CA ARG A 160 -1.70 -8.88 -9.22
C ARG A 160 -2.76 -7.77 -9.22
N PRO A 161 -3.91 -7.98 -9.88
CA PRO A 161 -5.04 -7.09 -9.74
C PRO A 161 -5.45 -6.95 -8.27
N PHE A 162 -5.78 -5.74 -7.85
CA PHE A 162 -6.30 -5.44 -6.54
C PHE A 162 -7.76 -5.01 -6.65
N ARG A 163 -8.59 -5.54 -5.75
CA ARG A 163 -9.99 -5.15 -5.61
C ARG A 163 -10.36 -5.15 -4.12
N PRO A 164 -11.20 -4.22 -3.66
CA PRO A 164 -11.81 -4.32 -2.34
C PRO A 164 -12.55 -5.64 -2.18
N LEU A 165 -12.51 -6.19 -0.97
CA LEU A 165 -13.21 -7.41 -0.58
C LEU A 165 -14.23 -7.07 0.49
N GLU A 166 -15.43 -7.66 0.42
CA GLU A 166 -16.41 -7.52 1.50
C GLU A 166 -15.80 -8.00 2.83
N PRO A 167 -15.91 -7.21 3.91
CA PRO A 167 -15.48 -7.64 5.23
C PRO A 167 -16.36 -8.80 5.70
N VAL A 168 -15.72 -9.85 6.24
CA VAL A 168 -16.38 -11.07 6.75
C VAL A 168 -16.89 -10.85 8.17
#